data_AF-A0A6J8EMF5-F1
#
_entry.id   AF-A0A6J8EMF5-F1
#
_cell.length_a   1.000
_cell.length_b   1.000
_cell.length_c   1.000
_cell.angle_alpha   90.00
_cell.angle_beta   90.00
_cell.angle_gamma   90.00
#
_symmetry.space_group_name_H-M   'P 1'
#
loop_
_entity.id
_entity.type
_entity.pdbx_description
1 polymer ?
#
loop_
_entity_poly.entity_id
_entity_poly.type
_entity_poly.pdbx_seq_one_letter_code
_entity_poly.pdbx_strand_id
1 'polypeptide(L)'
;MADSSDSEQVSDGESDDDFEVLSGSSESEDEMNDVPMNANPWFRVRPPEIDYLHDQRFVENSGPQNVPAADAKPIDYFLLFPTLDFLRHIVRETNRYAQDFITSRQRIRRFSRLHSWFKVGAVTLAEMKGFISVILNMGLIRKPSITEYWNTKFPSQDTVWFRNIFSRNRFQSILKKFHIVDNTTLPNRNDDNYSPTSKFQCFVDLFNQQSKQHYKPKQNLSIDESLIASKGRSSIIQYIPSKAAKFGVKLWVLAEAVSGYIYQLSVYKGRQYDPTPQGMLQGA
;
A
#
# COMPACT_ATOMS: atom_id res chain seq x y z
N MET A 1 51.79 2.72 44.62
CA MET A 1 50.69 3.67 44.37
C MET A 1 50.50 3.71 42.88
N ALA A 2 49.57 2.89 42.40
CA ALA A 2 49.22 2.80 40.99
C ALA A 2 48.20 3.89 40.69
N ASP A 3 48.50 4.72 39.70
CA ASP A 3 47.57 5.72 39.16
C ASP A 3 46.93 5.09 37.91
N SER A 4 45.61 4.89 38.00
CA SER A 4 44.79 4.22 36.99
C SER A 4 44.01 5.29 36.24
N SER A 5 44.40 5.57 35.00
CA SER A 5 43.60 6.39 34.09
C SER A 5 42.43 5.56 33.56
N ASP A 6 41.29 5.64 34.23
CA ASP A 6 40.06 5.01 33.78
C ASP A 6 39.49 5.81 32.60
N SER A 7 39.37 5.13 31.46
CA SER A 7 38.90 5.68 30.20
C SER A 7 37.43 5.31 30.07
N GLU A 8 36.54 6.29 30.26
CA GLU A 8 35.10 6.09 30.09
C GLU A 8 34.79 5.70 28.63
N GLN A 9 34.51 4.42 28.42
CA GLN A 9 33.93 3.90 27.19
C GLN A 9 32.47 4.34 27.12
N VAL A 10 32.21 5.33 26.26
CA VAL A 10 30.85 5.70 25.83
C VAL A 10 30.32 4.58 24.92
N SER A 11 29.37 3.79 25.42
CA SER A 11 28.66 2.80 24.62
C SER A 11 27.61 3.49 23.75
N ASP A 12 27.98 3.82 22.52
CA ASP A 12 27.04 4.25 21.48
C ASP A 12 26.21 3.05 20.99
N GLY A 13 25.00 2.94 21.51
CA GLY A 13 23.99 1.97 21.09
C GLY A 13 22.75 2.70 20.56
N GLU A 14 22.89 3.45 19.47
CA GLU A 14 21.75 3.94 18.71
C GLU A 14 21.57 3.09 17.46
N SER A 15 20.58 2.20 17.50
CA SER A 15 20.06 1.57 16.29
C SER A 15 19.32 2.63 15.47
N ASP A 16 20.05 3.28 14.58
CA ASP A 16 19.48 3.99 13.45
C ASP A 16 18.74 2.96 12.57
N ASP A 17 17.42 2.88 12.73
CA ASP A 17 16.56 2.25 11.73
C ASP A 17 16.56 3.14 10.48
N ASP A 18 17.64 3.01 9.71
CA ASP A 18 17.76 3.53 8.37
C ASP A 18 16.70 2.85 7.50
N PHE A 19 15.72 3.65 7.09
CA PHE A 19 14.79 3.26 6.03
C PHE A 19 15.56 3.34 4.70
N GLU A 20 16.20 2.24 4.32
CA GLU A 20 16.76 2.05 2.99
C GLU A 20 15.63 2.10 1.96
N VAL A 21 15.48 3.27 1.33
CA VAL A 21 14.71 3.42 0.10
C VAL A 21 15.58 2.82 -1.00
N LEU A 22 15.30 1.57 -1.36
CA LEU A 22 16.01 0.85 -2.41
C LEU A 22 15.91 1.59 -3.74
N SER A 23 17.02 2.19 -4.14
CA SER A 23 17.30 2.64 -5.49
C SER A 23 17.32 1.45 -6.44
N GLY A 24 16.88 1.68 -7.68
CA GLY A 24 16.78 0.67 -8.72
C GLY A 24 18.06 -0.15 -8.90
N SER A 25 17.90 -1.48 -8.89
CA SER A 25 18.95 -2.40 -9.28
C SER A 25 18.78 -2.76 -10.75
N SER A 26 19.81 -2.42 -11.51
CA SER A 26 20.14 -2.94 -12.83
C SER A 26 19.87 -4.44 -12.93
N GLU A 27 19.30 -4.83 -14.07
CA GLU A 27 19.08 -6.19 -14.52
C GLU A 27 20.42 -6.94 -14.58
N SER A 28 20.48 -8.11 -13.94
CA SER A 28 21.44 -9.15 -14.26
C SER A 28 20.66 -10.29 -14.90
N GLU A 29 20.96 -10.55 -16.17
CA GLU A 29 20.51 -11.72 -16.91
C GLU A 29 21.23 -12.95 -16.32
N ASP A 30 20.60 -13.59 -15.34
CA ASP A 30 21.04 -14.93 -14.91
C ASP A 30 20.41 -15.96 -15.85
N GLU A 31 21.29 -16.60 -16.61
CA GLU A 31 21.01 -17.64 -17.59
C GLU A 31 20.08 -18.73 -17.03
N MET A 32 19.05 -18.99 -17.82
CA MET A 32 18.01 -19.97 -17.56
C MET A 32 18.60 -21.38 -17.61
N ASN A 33 18.84 -22.00 -16.47
CA ASN A 33 19.00 -23.46 -16.41
C ASN A 33 17.65 -24.09 -16.72
N ASP A 34 17.56 -24.76 -17.88
CA ASP A 34 16.43 -25.58 -18.31
C ASP A 34 16.04 -26.58 -17.21
N VAL A 35 14.94 -26.28 -16.51
CA VAL A 35 14.27 -27.26 -15.66
C VAL A 35 13.49 -28.19 -16.59
N PRO A 36 13.65 -29.52 -16.50
CA PRO A 36 12.91 -30.44 -17.34
C PRO A 36 11.41 -30.23 -17.10
N MET A 37 10.66 -29.94 -18.16
CA MET A 37 9.20 -29.98 -18.16
C MET A 37 8.73 -31.40 -17.81
N ASN A 38 8.66 -31.73 -16.53
CA ASN A 38 7.67 -32.68 -16.05
C ASN A 38 6.32 -31.97 -16.13
N ALA A 39 5.77 -31.92 -17.35
CA ALA A 39 4.40 -31.52 -17.58
C ALA A 39 3.52 -32.53 -16.83
N ASN A 40 3.12 -32.16 -15.61
CA ASN A 40 2.04 -32.88 -14.94
C ASN A 40 0.88 -32.96 -15.93
N PRO A 41 0.39 -34.16 -16.27
CA PRO A 41 -0.72 -34.27 -17.20
C PRO A 41 -1.90 -33.49 -16.63
N TRP A 42 -2.46 -32.58 -17.42
CA TRP A 42 -3.67 -31.85 -17.07
C TRP A 42 -4.75 -32.86 -16.69
N PHE A 43 -5.07 -32.95 -15.40
CA PHE A 43 -6.13 -33.81 -14.92
C PHE A 43 -7.36 -32.96 -14.61
N ARG A 44 -8.49 -33.39 -15.14
CA ARG A 44 -9.74 -32.69 -14.99
C ARG A 44 -10.30 -32.95 -13.58
N VAL A 45 -10.36 -31.92 -12.74
CA VAL A 45 -10.80 -32.04 -11.32
C VAL A 45 -12.31 -32.24 -11.17
N ARG A 46 -13.11 -31.81 -12.17
CA ARG A 46 -14.58 -31.95 -12.18
C ARG A 46 -15.06 -32.46 -13.54
N PRO A 47 -16.15 -33.23 -13.64
CA PRO A 47 -16.76 -33.56 -14.93
C PRO A 47 -16.92 -32.29 -15.79
N PRO A 48 -16.83 -32.39 -17.14
CA PRO A 48 -17.09 -31.23 -17.99
C PRO A 48 -18.47 -30.69 -17.61
N GLU A 49 -18.55 -29.38 -17.34
CA GLU A 49 -19.84 -28.73 -17.20
C GLU A 49 -20.63 -29.05 -18.46
N ILE A 50 -21.84 -29.60 -18.26
CA ILE A 50 -22.77 -29.73 -19.37
C ILE A 50 -23.09 -28.29 -19.74
N ASP A 51 -22.59 -27.85 -20.88
CA ASP A 51 -23.00 -26.59 -21.51
C ASP A 51 -24.49 -26.73 -21.82
N TYR A 52 -25.32 -26.44 -20.82
CA TYR A 52 -26.67 -26.05 -21.10
C TYR A 52 -26.52 -24.74 -21.87
N LEU A 53 -26.59 -24.83 -23.21
CA LEU A 53 -26.85 -23.69 -24.10
C LEU A 53 -28.23 -23.13 -23.74
N HIS A 54 -28.33 -22.52 -22.57
CA HIS A 54 -29.34 -21.53 -22.31
C HIS A 54 -28.84 -20.32 -23.08
N ASP A 55 -29.52 -20.00 -24.20
CA ASP A 55 -29.47 -18.68 -24.82
C ASP A 55 -30.09 -17.64 -23.86
N GLN A 56 -29.52 -17.52 -22.67
CA GLN A 56 -29.80 -16.45 -21.74
C GLN A 56 -28.79 -15.37 -22.02
N ARG A 57 -29.10 -14.60 -23.08
CA ARG A 57 -28.47 -13.30 -23.27
C ARG A 57 -28.57 -12.52 -21.97
N PHE A 58 -27.44 -12.03 -21.48
CA PHE A 58 -27.40 -11.20 -20.29
C PHE A 58 -28.10 -9.86 -20.60
N VAL A 59 -29.29 -9.66 -20.00
CA VAL A 59 -30.16 -8.49 -20.23
C VAL A 59 -30.06 -7.42 -19.16
N GLU A 60 -29.26 -7.66 -18.12
CA GLU A 60 -29.11 -6.74 -17.00
C GLU A 60 -28.32 -5.48 -17.39
N ASN A 61 -28.82 -4.32 -16.98
CA ASN A 61 -28.09 -3.06 -17.15
C ASN A 61 -26.76 -3.12 -16.40
N SER A 62 -25.66 -2.80 -17.09
CA SER A 62 -24.30 -2.80 -16.56
C SER A 62 -23.60 -1.47 -16.82
N GLY A 63 -22.50 -1.24 -16.12
CA GLY A 63 -21.65 -0.07 -16.27
C GLY A 63 -21.67 0.85 -15.04
N PRO A 64 -21.10 2.06 -15.19
CA PRO A 64 -20.99 3.03 -14.11
C PRO A 64 -22.34 3.39 -13.49
N GLN A 65 -22.38 3.50 -12.17
CA GLN A 65 -23.55 3.89 -11.37
C GLN A 65 -23.16 5.05 -10.44
N ASN A 66 -24.09 5.96 -10.14
CA ASN A 66 -23.85 7.04 -9.18
C ASN A 66 -22.56 7.83 -9.45
N VAL A 67 -22.18 8.00 -10.72
CA VAL A 67 -20.95 8.69 -11.11
C VAL A 67 -21.22 10.17 -11.40
N PRO A 68 -20.20 11.04 -11.26
CA PRO A 68 -20.28 12.42 -11.72
C PRO A 68 -20.69 12.51 -13.19
N ALA A 69 -21.20 13.69 -13.59
CA ALA A 69 -21.50 14.01 -14.97
C ALA A 69 -20.27 13.78 -15.88
N ALA A 70 -20.49 13.41 -17.14
CA ALA A 70 -19.42 13.02 -18.07
C ALA A 70 -18.36 14.12 -18.31
N ASP A 71 -18.72 15.38 -18.08
CA ASP A 71 -17.86 16.57 -18.18
C ASP A 71 -17.26 17.00 -16.83
N ALA A 72 -17.49 16.23 -15.76
CA ALA A 72 -16.90 16.47 -14.45
C ALA A 72 -15.38 16.34 -14.48
N LYS A 73 -14.72 16.99 -13.52
CA LYS A 73 -13.26 16.98 -13.48
C LYS A 73 -12.77 15.60 -13.04
N PRO A 74 -11.57 15.15 -13.48
CA PRO A 74 -11.01 13.87 -13.03
C PRO A 74 -10.92 13.72 -11.51
N ILE A 75 -10.77 14.84 -10.77
CA ILE A 75 -10.76 14.83 -9.31
C ILE A 75 -12.10 14.40 -8.69
N ASP A 76 -13.22 14.67 -9.37
CA ASP A 76 -14.55 14.31 -8.89
C ASP A 76 -14.75 12.79 -8.96
N TYR A 77 -14.24 12.16 -10.02
CA TYR A 77 -14.16 10.70 -10.13
C TYR A 77 -13.18 10.09 -9.13
N PHE A 78 -12.01 10.72 -8.93
CA PHE A 78 -11.03 10.25 -7.96
C PHE A 78 -11.63 10.21 -6.54
N LEU A 79 -12.37 11.24 -6.14
CA LEU A 79 -12.95 11.33 -4.80
C LEU A 79 -14.13 10.37 -4.56
N LEU A 80 -14.53 9.55 -5.54
CA LEU A 80 -15.46 8.44 -5.32
C LEU A 80 -14.87 7.34 -4.46
N PHE A 81 -13.54 7.18 -4.40
CA PHE A 81 -12.91 6.08 -3.63
C PHE A 81 -12.33 6.58 -2.30
N PRO A 82 -11.27 7.42 -2.26
CA PRO A 82 -10.92 8.20 -1.07
C PRO A 82 -11.90 9.36 -0.90
N THR A 83 -13.09 9.04 -0.36
CA THR A 83 -14.12 10.03 -0.07
C THR A 83 -13.58 11.16 0.80
N LEU A 84 -14.18 12.36 0.71
CA LEU A 84 -13.76 13.50 1.54
C LEU A 84 -13.82 13.19 3.03
N ASP A 85 -14.80 12.39 3.47
CA ASP A 85 -14.90 11.96 4.87
C ASP A 85 -13.80 11.00 5.25
N PHE A 86 -13.44 10.06 4.37
CA PHE A 86 -12.29 9.21 4.61
C PHE A 86 -10.98 9.99 4.64
N LEU A 87 -10.79 10.98 3.77
CA LEU A 87 -9.62 11.87 3.85
C LEU A 87 -9.57 12.65 5.17
N ARG A 88 -10.71 13.13 5.69
CA ARG A 88 -10.80 13.74 7.02
C ARG A 88 -10.47 12.74 8.13
N HIS A 89 -10.89 11.49 7.99
CA HIS A 89 -10.53 10.41 8.90
C HIS A 89 -9.02 10.16 8.92
N ILE A 90 -8.37 10.02 7.77
CA ILE A 90 -6.91 9.90 7.66
C ILE A 90 -6.20 11.09 8.34
N VAL A 91 -6.70 12.31 8.14
CA VAL A 91 -6.15 13.50 8.81
C VAL A 91 -6.22 13.37 10.34
N ARG A 92 -7.37 12.95 10.88
CA ARG A 92 -7.53 12.74 12.33
C ARG A 92 -6.56 11.71 12.86
N GLU A 93 -6.47 10.54 12.23
CA GLU A 93 -5.63 9.44 12.71
C GLU A 93 -4.13 9.71 12.53
N THR A 94 -3.73 10.38 11.45
CA THR A 94 -2.36 10.86 11.24
C THR A 94 -1.95 11.86 12.34
N ASN A 95 -2.84 12.80 12.68
CA ASN A 95 -2.58 13.78 13.74
C ASN A 95 -2.56 13.14 15.14
N ARG A 96 -3.49 12.22 15.42
CA ARG A 96 -3.52 11.43 16.66
C ARG A 96 -2.20 10.69 16.86
N TYR A 97 -1.77 9.91 15.87
CA TYR A 97 -0.51 9.17 15.95
C TYR A 97 0.70 10.09 16.13
N ALA A 98 0.72 11.24 15.45
CA ALA A 98 1.80 12.21 15.63
C ALA A 98 1.83 12.73 17.08
N GLN A 99 0.68 13.03 17.67
CA GLN A 99 0.56 13.48 19.06
C GLN A 99 0.98 12.40 20.06
N ASP A 100 0.55 11.16 19.89
CA ASP A 100 0.92 10.03 20.75
C ASP A 100 2.41 9.75 20.70
N PHE A 101 2.99 9.82 19.49
CA PHE A 101 4.43 9.66 19.30
C PHE A 101 5.23 10.78 19.97
N ILE A 102 4.73 12.01 19.96
CA ILE A 102 5.37 13.14 20.62
C ILE A 102 5.26 12.99 22.14
N THR A 103 4.08 12.65 22.64
CA THR A 103 3.79 12.55 24.08
C THR A 103 4.54 11.40 24.74
N SER A 104 4.74 10.29 24.02
CA SER A 104 5.53 9.14 24.51
C SER A 104 7.05 9.41 24.60
N ARG A 105 7.54 10.53 24.07
CA ARG A 105 8.97 10.90 24.11
C ARG A 105 9.28 11.75 25.34
N GLN A 106 10.03 11.19 26.29
CA GLN A 106 10.48 11.91 27.49
C GLN A 106 11.43 13.08 27.18
N ARG A 107 12.26 12.97 26.13
CA ARG A 107 13.18 14.03 25.70
C ARG A 107 13.26 14.12 24.18
N ILE A 108 13.05 15.32 23.66
CA ILE A 108 13.22 15.61 22.23
C ILE A 108 14.58 16.28 22.04
N ARG A 109 15.46 15.67 21.22
CA ARG A 109 16.78 16.24 20.93
C ARG A 109 16.67 17.62 20.27
N ARG A 110 17.66 18.49 20.50
CA ARG A 110 17.70 19.88 20.00
C ARG A 110 17.50 19.98 18.49
N PHE A 111 18.08 19.05 17.72
CA PHE A 111 18.00 19.00 16.26
C PHE A 111 16.98 17.98 15.73
N SER A 112 16.04 17.55 16.59
CA SER A 112 15.02 16.60 16.17
C SER A 112 14.12 17.18 15.09
N ARG A 113 13.89 16.39 14.04
CA ARG A 113 12.92 16.74 12.98
C ARG A 113 11.48 16.87 13.52
N LEU A 114 11.20 16.36 14.72
CA LEU A 114 9.91 16.52 15.40
C LEU A 114 9.58 17.98 15.71
N HIS A 115 10.60 18.85 15.85
CA HIS A 115 10.39 20.30 16.03
C HIS A 115 9.61 20.93 14.89
N SER A 116 9.69 20.36 13.68
CA SER A 116 8.88 20.82 12.54
C SER A 116 7.39 20.61 12.74
N TRP A 117 6.97 19.59 13.52
CA TRP A 117 5.56 19.36 13.81
C TRP A 117 5.00 20.41 14.77
N PHE A 118 5.78 20.81 15.79
CA PHE A 118 5.40 21.92 16.68
C PHE A 118 5.36 23.26 15.95
N LYS A 119 6.26 23.48 14.99
CA LYS A 119 6.35 24.74 14.24
C LYS A 119 5.27 24.89 13.17
N VAL A 120 4.98 23.82 12.42
CA VAL A 120 4.02 23.86 11.30
C VAL A 120 2.59 23.52 11.75
N GLY A 121 2.46 22.69 12.78
CA GLY A 121 1.18 22.27 13.34
C GLY A 121 0.61 21.00 12.72
N ALA A 122 -0.63 20.72 13.11
CA ALA A 122 -1.41 19.57 12.68
C ALA A 122 -1.62 19.57 11.16
N VAL A 123 -1.67 18.37 10.57
CA VAL A 123 -1.97 18.17 9.15
C VAL A 123 -3.40 18.61 8.88
N THR A 124 -3.58 19.40 7.84
CA THR A 124 -4.92 19.83 7.37
C THR A 124 -5.45 18.92 6.27
N LEU A 125 -6.75 19.02 5.95
CA LEU A 125 -7.32 18.34 4.79
C LEU A 125 -6.66 18.78 3.47
N ALA A 126 -6.29 20.06 3.35
CA ALA A 126 -5.59 20.57 2.17
C ALA A 126 -4.19 19.95 2.04
N GLU A 127 -3.44 19.85 3.13
CA GLU A 127 -2.14 19.16 3.13
C GLU A 127 -2.29 17.67 2.83
N MET A 128 -3.30 16.98 3.38
CA MET A 128 -3.52 15.56 3.08
C MET A 128 -3.83 15.33 1.60
N LYS A 129 -4.65 16.19 0.98
CA LYS A 129 -4.88 16.17 -0.47
C LYS A 129 -3.59 16.37 -1.24
N GLY A 130 -2.80 17.40 -0.88
CA GLY A 130 -1.50 17.65 -1.49
C GLY A 130 -0.52 16.49 -1.31
N PHE A 131 -0.55 15.80 -0.16
CA PHE A 131 0.34 14.68 0.15
C PHE A 131 0.05 13.49 -0.77
N ILE A 132 -1.23 13.16 -0.93
CA ILE A 132 -1.69 12.15 -1.89
C ILE A 132 -1.36 12.57 -3.32
N SER A 133 -1.55 13.84 -3.69
CA SER A 133 -1.17 14.34 -5.02
C SER A 133 0.33 14.18 -5.30
N VAL A 134 1.18 14.42 -4.31
CA VAL A 134 2.62 14.19 -4.42
C VAL A 134 2.92 12.71 -4.62
N ILE A 135 2.31 11.80 -3.85
CA ILE A 135 2.51 10.35 -4.02
C ILE A 135 2.07 9.88 -5.42
N LEU A 136 0.92 10.34 -5.90
CA LEU A 136 0.43 10.02 -7.24
C LEU A 136 1.41 10.51 -8.31
N ASN A 137 1.92 11.74 -8.17
CA ASN A 137 2.86 12.30 -9.14
C ASN A 137 4.26 11.65 -9.07
N MET A 138 4.70 11.17 -7.90
CA MET A 138 5.89 10.30 -7.77
C MET A 138 5.71 8.97 -8.52
N GLY A 139 4.46 8.54 -8.72
CA GLY A 139 4.12 7.40 -9.56
C GLY A 139 4.46 7.61 -11.04
N LEU A 140 4.26 8.84 -11.52
CA LEU A 140 4.48 9.28 -12.90
C LEU A 140 5.93 9.71 -13.15
N ILE A 141 6.48 10.53 -12.26
CA ILE A 141 7.84 11.05 -12.33
C ILE A 141 8.67 10.26 -11.33
N ARG A 142 9.28 9.16 -11.77
CA ARG A 142 10.10 8.31 -10.89
C ARG A 142 11.49 8.91 -10.73
N LYS A 143 11.90 9.16 -9.47
CA LYS A 143 13.28 9.52 -9.11
C LYS A 143 13.92 8.44 -8.22
N PRO A 144 15.27 8.34 -8.20
CA PRO A 144 15.97 7.28 -7.47
C PRO A 144 15.73 7.24 -5.97
N SER A 145 15.43 8.39 -5.35
CA SER A 145 15.11 8.46 -3.91
C SER A 145 14.11 9.58 -3.61
N ILE A 146 13.48 9.51 -2.43
CA ILE A 146 12.51 10.52 -1.98
C ILE A 146 13.12 11.92 -1.90
N THR A 147 14.42 12.03 -1.58
CA THR A 147 15.06 13.34 -1.45
C THR A 147 15.29 14.03 -2.79
N GLU A 148 15.48 13.26 -3.87
CA GLU A 148 15.75 13.78 -5.21
C GLU A 148 14.57 14.59 -5.79
N TYR A 149 13.35 14.38 -5.30
CA TYR A 149 12.18 15.17 -5.68
C TYR A 149 12.27 16.64 -5.28
N TRP A 150 13.16 16.99 -4.34
CA TRP A 150 13.42 18.35 -3.90
C TRP A 150 14.86 18.80 -4.20
N ASN A 151 15.58 18.08 -5.08
CA ASN A 151 16.94 18.45 -5.45
C ASN A 151 16.94 19.66 -6.41
N THR A 152 17.60 20.74 -6.00
CA THR A 152 17.74 21.98 -6.78
C THR A 152 19.16 22.21 -7.28
N LYS A 153 20.09 21.28 -6.99
CA LYS A 153 21.52 21.43 -7.34
C LYS A 153 21.76 21.27 -8.85
N PHE A 154 20.97 20.43 -9.50
CA PHE A 154 21.11 20.12 -10.92
C PHE A 154 19.84 20.53 -11.66
N PRO A 155 19.86 21.59 -12.49
CA PRO A 155 18.67 22.06 -13.20
C PRO A 155 18.00 21.00 -14.08
N SER A 156 18.77 20.08 -14.65
CA SER A 156 18.26 18.95 -15.44
C SER A 156 17.44 17.94 -14.62
N GLN A 157 17.59 17.94 -13.30
CA GLN A 157 16.88 17.08 -12.36
C GLN A 157 15.85 17.84 -11.53
N ASP A 158 15.79 19.18 -11.64
CA ASP A 158 14.85 19.98 -10.87
C ASP A 158 13.42 19.70 -11.34
N THR A 159 12.53 19.49 -10.38
CA THR A 159 11.11 19.29 -10.65
C THR A 159 10.33 20.21 -9.73
N VAL A 160 10.27 21.48 -10.13
CA VAL A 160 9.77 22.62 -9.36
C VAL A 160 8.41 22.36 -8.70
N TRP A 161 7.54 21.60 -9.37
CA TRP A 161 6.22 21.26 -8.87
C TRP A 161 6.25 20.66 -7.44
N PHE A 162 7.17 19.74 -7.13
CA PHE A 162 7.21 19.09 -5.81
C PHE A 162 7.51 20.09 -4.68
N ARG A 163 8.46 21.02 -4.90
CA ARG A 163 8.81 22.04 -3.90
C ARG A 163 7.75 23.14 -3.75
N ASN A 164 6.92 23.34 -4.77
CA ASN A 164 5.79 24.27 -4.69
C ASN A 164 4.64 23.70 -3.85
N ILE A 165 4.48 22.38 -3.77
CA ILE A 165 3.43 21.74 -2.97
C ILE A 165 3.87 21.52 -1.51
N PHE A 166 5.08 21.00 -1.29
CA PHE A 166 5.63 20.80 0.05
C PHE A 166 7.10 21.18 0.13
N SER A 167 7.56 21.52 1.33
CA SER A 167 8.99 21.33 1.63
C SER A 167 9.30 19.84 1.82
N ARG A 168 10.50 19.40 1.42
CA ARG A 168 10.99 18.03 1.64
C ARG A 168 10.76 17.55 3.07
N ASN A 169 11.08 18.41 4.04
CA ASN A 169 11.00 18.07 5.45
C ASN A 169 9.55 17.86 5.91
N ARG A 170 8.59 18.69 5.44
CA ARG A 170 7.17 18.53 5.78
C ARG A 170 6.60 17.27 5.13
N PHE A 171 6.88 17.02 3.85
CA PHE A 171 6.44 15.79 3.17
C PHE A 171 6.93 14.54 3.90
N GLN A 172 8.22 14.45 4.20
CA GLN A 172 8.79 13.30 4.92
C GLN A 172 8.25 13.19 6.36
N SER A 173 7.93 14.31 7.00
CA SER A 173 7.29 14.29 8.32
C SER A 173 5.89 13.70 8.27
N ILE A 174 5.08 14.09 7.28
CA ILE A 174 3.74 13.52 7.05
C ILE A 174 3.88 12.03 6.69
N LEU A 175 4.78 11.68 5.77
CA LEU A 175 5.04 10.29 5.38
C LEU A 175 5.34 9.38 6.57
N LYS A 176 6.20 9.84 7.50
CA LYS A 176 6.57 9.08 8.71
C LYS A 176 5.41 8.93 9.71
N LYS A 177 4.40 9.80 9.64
CA LYS A 177 3.28 9.85 10.60
C LYS A 177 1.95 9.42 10.00
N PHE A 178 1.89 9.17 8.70
CA PHE A 178 0.69 8.73 8.00
C PHE A 178 0.06 7.51 8.69
N HIS A 179 -1.16 7.67 9.19
CA HIS A 179 -1.96 6.64 9.85
C HIS A 179 -3.43 6.77 9.42
N ILE A 180 -4.13 5.65 9.35
CA ILE A 180 -5.54 5.56 8.95
C ILE A 180 -6.43 4.85 9.99
N VAL A 181 -5.84 4.46 11.13
CA VAL A 181 -6.52 3.83 12.26
C VAL A 181 -5.93 4.32 13.58
N ASP A 182 -6.75 4.27 14.63
CA ASP A 182 -6.30 4.48 16.01
C ASP A 182 -5.64 3.21 16.54
N ASN A 183 -4.32 3.25 16.77
CA ASN A 183 -3.57 2.09 17.23
C ASN A 183 -4.03 1.57 18.60
N THR A 184 -4.67 2.40 19.44
CA THR A 184 -5.17 2.00 20.76
C THR A 184 -6.41 1.10 20.68
N THR A 185 -7.08 1.10 19.52
CA THR A 185 -8.27 0.27 19.26
C THR A 185 -7.91 -1.08 18.64
N LEU A 186 -6.65 -1.28 18.26
CA LEU A 186 -6.21 -2.50 17.58
C LEU A 186 -5.87 -3.60 18.60
N PRO A 187 -6.30 -4.84 18.36
CA PRO A 187 -5.87 -5.99 19.16
C PRO A 187 -4.35 -6.14 19.12
N ASN A 188 -3.77 -6.57 20.24
CA ASN A 188 -2.35 -6.91 20.32
C ASN A 188 -2.07 -8.17 19.48
N ARG A 189 -0.82 -8.37 19.06
CA ARG A 189 -0.43 -9.52 18.21
C ARG A 189 -0.74 -10.90 18.81
N ASN A 190 -0.85 -10.99 20.14
CA ASN A 190 -1.15 -12.23 20.87
C ASN A 190 -2.65 -12.40 21.17
N ASP A 191 -3.49 -11.48 20.71
CA ASP A 191 -4.94 -11.55 20.85
C ASP A 191 -5.54 -12.40 19.73
N ASP A 192 -6.54 -13.22 20.03
CA ASP A 192 -7.23 -14.06 19.05
C ASP A 192 -7.92 -13.24 17.95
N ASN A 193 -8.25 -11.97 18.24
CA ASN A 193 -8.88 -11.04 17.28
C ASN A 193 -7.85 -10.27 16.43
N TYR A 194 -6.54 -10.52 16.61
CA TYR A 194 -5.52 -9.86 15.82
C TYR A 194 -5.63 -10.22 14.33
N SER A 195 -5.58 -9.20 13.48
CA SER A 195 -5.40 -9.36 12.04
C SER A 195 -4.20 -8.53 11.56
N PRO A 196 -3.31 -9.09 10.72
CA PRO A 196 -2.17 -8.35 10.21
C PRO A 196 -2.55 -7.24 9.22
N THR A 197 -3.81 -7.21 8.74
CA THR A 197 -4.34 -6.15 7.87
C THR A 197 -5.02 -5.03 8.64
N SER A 198 -5.19 -5.13 9.97
CA SER A 198 -6.00 -4.20 10.76
C SER A 198 -5.60 -2.73 10.59
N LYS A 199 -4.33 -2.46 10.28
CA LYS A 199 -3.81 -1.10 10.03
C LYS A 199 -4.34 -0.44 8.76
N PHE A 200 -4.91 -1.20 7.83
CA PHE A 200 -5.40 -0.71 6.56
C PHE A 200 -6.69 -1.36 6.05
N GLN A 201 -7.27 -2.28 6.82
CA GLN A 201 -8.50 -2.99 6.45
C GLN A 201 -9.64 -2.00 6.16
N CYS A 202 -9.76 -0.92 6.94
CA CYS A 202 -10.76 0.13 6.71
C CYS A 202 -10.71 0.74 5.30
N PHE A 203 -9.53 0.83 4.69
CA PHE A 203 -9.39 1.32 3.31
C PHE A 203 -9.82 0.28 2.29
N VAL A 204 -9.49 -1.00 2.52
CA VAL A 204 -9.92 -2.11 1.64
C VAL A 204 -11.44 -2.23 1.65
N ASP A 205 -12.04 -2.13 2.83
CA ASP A 205 -13.50 -2.20 3.01
C ASP A 205 -14.18 -1.03 2.32
N LEU A 206 -13.67 0.20 2.51
CA LEU A 206 -14.16 1.37 1.80
C LEU A 206 -14.03 1.21 0.28
N PHE A 207 -12.87 0.79 -0.22
CA PHE A 207 -12.67 0.57 -1.65
C PHE A 207 -13.70 -0.41 -2.21
N ASN A 208 -13.91 -1.55 -1.54
CA ASN A 208 -14.88 -2.55 -1.96
C ASN A 208 -16.31 -2.03 -1.92
N GLN A 209 -16.67 -1.23 -0.92
CA GLN A 209 -17.97 -0.57 -0.84
C GLN A 209 -18.17 0.41 -2.01
N GLN A 210 -17.21 1.31 -2.23
CA GLN A 210 -17.29 2.31 -3.28
C GLN A 210 -17.30 1.66 -4.68
N SER A 211 -16.51 0.61 -4.87
CA SER A 211 -16.47 -0.14 -6.12
C SER A 211 -17.85 -0.71 -6.49
N LYS A 212 -18.51 -1.37 -5.55
CA LYS A 212 -19.87 -1.92 -5.73
C LYS A 212 -20.93 -0.83 -5.91
N GLN A 213 -20.78 0.29 -5.21
CA GLN A 213 -21.70 1.42 -5.30
C GLN A 213 -21.65 2.12 -6.66
N HIS A 214 -20.47 2.17 -7.28
CA HIS A 214 -20.21 2.99 -8.47
C HIS A 214 -20.16 2.21 -9.78
N TYR A 215 -20.34 0.90 -9.76
CA TYR A 215 -20.28 0.08 -10.97
C TYR A 215 -21.07 -1.22 -10.83
N LYS A 216 -21.86 -1.53 -11.85
CA LYS A 216 -22.54 -2.83 -11.99
C LYS A 216 -21.83 -3.64 -13.07
N PRO A 217 -21.23 -4.80 -12.75
CA PRO A 217 -20.48 -5.58 -13.72
C PRO A 217 -21.36 -6.26 -14.77
N LYS A 218 -20.74 -6.52 -15.92
CA LYS A 218 -21.31 -7.38 -16.97
C LYS A 218 -21.24 -8.86 -16.56
N GLN A 219 -21.79 -9.71 -17.43
CA GLN A 219 -21.86 -11.17 -17.24
C GLN A 219 -20.53 -11.83 -16.86
N ASN A 220 -19.43 -11.40 -17.49
CA ASN A 220 -18.15 -12.10 -17.40
C ASN A 220 -17.25 -11.41 -16.36
N LEU A 221 -16.86 -12.19 -15.36
CA LEU A 221 -15.96 -11.77 -14.28
C LEU A 221 -14.72 -12.66 -14.28
N SER A 222 -13.60 -12.08 -13.87
CA SER A 222 -12.33 -12.78 -13.68
C SER A 222 -11.86 -12.63 -12.24
N ILE A 223 -11.36 -13.72 -11.66
CA ILE A 223 -10.69 -13.72 -10.36
C ILE A 223 -9.25 -14.14 -10.60
N ASP A 224 -8.32 -13.29 -10.21
CA ASP A 224 -6.89 -13.58 -10.35
C ASP A 224 -6.07 -12.96 -9.21
N GLU A 225 -4.81 -13.37 -9.12
CA GLU A 225 -3.83 -12.94 -8.15
C GLU A 225 -3.05 -11.72 -8.64
N SER A 226 -3.06 -10.66 -7.84
CA SER A 226 -2.18 -9.50 -8.00
C SER A 226 -1.15 -9.44 -6.87
N LEU A 227 0.04 -8.90 -7.16
CA LEU A 227 1.14 -8.80 -6.19
C LEU A 227 1.61 -7.34 -6.09
N ILE A 228 1.39 -6.72 -4.93
CA ILE A 228 1.97 -5.41 -4.63
C ILE A 228 3.40 -5.62 -4.17
N ALA A 229 4.35 -5.30 -5.06
CA ALA A 229 5.78 -5.45 -4.80
C ALA A 229 6.19 -4.79 -3.48
N SER A 230 6.82 -5.55 -2.59
CA SER A 230 7.33 -5.05 -1.33
C SER A 230 8.41 -5.98 -0.79
N LYS A 231 9.52 -5.38 -0.36
CA LYS A 231 10.59 -6.03 0.40
C LYS A 231 10.53 -5.70 1.90
N GLY A 232 9.44 -5.06 2.35
CA GLY A 232 9.24 -4.69 3.75
C GLY A 232 9.11 -5.90 4.66
N ARG A 233 9.44 -5.74 5.94
CA ARG A 233 9.28 -6.78 6.96
C ARG A 233 7.82 -6.86 7.42
N SER A 234 7.06 -7.81 6.88
CA SER A 234 5.68 -8.08 7.31
C SER A 234 5.33 -9.55 7.13
N SER A 235 4.47 -10.09 8.01
CA SER A 235 4.02 -11.49 7.96
C SER A 235 3.12 -11.81 6.76
N ILE A 236 2.57 -10.80 6.08
CA ILE A 236 1.70 -10.98 4.92
C ILE A 236 2.46 -11.00 3.58
N ILE A 237 3.78 -10.75 3.60
CA ILE A 237 4.60 -10.82 2.39
C ILE A 237 4.66 -12.27 1.89
N GLN A 238 4.35 -12.45 0.62
CA GLN A 238 4.41 -13.72 -0.10
C GLN A 238 5.56 -13.71 -1.09
N TYR A 239 6.16 -14.88 -1.27
CA TYR A 239 7.09 -15.16 -2.35
C TYR A 239 6.35 -15.93 -3.45
N ILE A 240 6.28 -15.37 -4.65
CA ILE A 240 5.65 -15.97 -5.84
C ILE A 240 6.69 -15.97 -6.97
N PRO A 241 7.43 -17.07 -7.19
CA PRO A 241 8.55 -17.13 -8.13
C PRO A 241 8.19 -16.71 -9.56
N SER A 242 6.96 -16.98 -9.97
CA SER A 242 6.44 -16.72 -11.32
C SER A 242 6.11 -15.25 -11.58
N LYS A 243 6.10 -14.38 -10.56
CA LYS A 243 5.82 -12.94 -10.72
C LYS A 243 7.13 -12.16 -10.78
N ALA A 244 7.20 -11.12 -11.63
CA ALA A 244 8.40 -10.30 -11.82
C ALA A 244 8.98 -9.71 -10.51
N ALA A 245 8.13 -9.17 -9.63
CA ALA A 245 8.57 -8.61 -8.35
C ALA A 245 9.02 -9.68 -7.34
N LYS A 246 8.60 -10.95 -7.53
CA LYS A 246 8.76 -12.14 -6.68
C LYS A 246 8.27 -12.02 -5.23
N PHE A 247 8.47 -10.90 -4.56
CA PHE A 247 8.08 -10.63 -3.18
C PHE A 247 7.07 -9.48 -3.09
N GLY A 248 5.99 -9.68 -2.34
CA GLY A 248 5.00 -8.64 -2.14
C GLY A 248 3.77 -9.04 -1.34
N VAL A 249 2.85 -8.10 -1.19
CA VAL A 249 1.52 -8.38 -0.61
C VAL A 249 0.64 -8.96 -1.71
N LYS A 250 0.19 -10.21 -1.52
CA LYS A 250 -0.71 -10.90 -2.45
C LYS A 250 -2.15 -10.41 -2.26
N LEU A 251 -2.81 -10.07 -3.35
CA LEU A 251 -4.22 -9.72 -3.42
C LEU A 251 -4.97 -10.71 -4.32
N TRP A 252 -6.19 -11.06 -3.94
CA TRP A 252 -7.20 -11.61 -4.84
C TRP A 252 -8.01 -10.45 -5.41
N VAL A 253 -8.09 -10.40 -6.73
CA VAL A 253 -8.76 -9.33 -7.47
C VAL A 253 -9.91 -9.94 -8.25
N LEU A 254 -11.14 -9.50 -7.97
CA LEU A 254 -12.31 -9.77 -8.79
C LEU A 254 -12.53 -8.58 -9.72
N ALA A 255 -12.44 -8.80 -11.03
CA ALA A 255 -12.57 -7.76 -12.05
C ALA A 255 -13.58 -8.13 -13.14
N GLU A 256 -14.23 -7.12 -13.71
CA GLU A 256 -15.10 -7.30 -14.88
C GLU A 256 -14.26 -7.50 -16.14
N ALA A 257 -14.54 -8.57 -16.90
CA ALA A 257 -13.64 -9.08 -17.93
C ALA A 257 -13.44 -8.13 -19.12
N VAL A 258 -14.42 -7.30 -19.46
CA VAL A 258 -14.37 -6.39 -20.61
C VAL A 258 -13.72 -5.05 -20.26
N SER A 259 -14.09 -4.42 -19.14
CA SER A 259 -13.55 -3.11 -18.75
C SER A 259 -12.29 -3.17 -17.89
N GLY A 260 -11.98 -4.33 -17.28
CA GLY A 260 -10.93 -4.44 -16.28
C GLY A 260 -11.27 -3.75 -14.95
N TYR A 261 -12.52 -3.33 -14.76
CA TYR A 261 -12.95 -2.68 -13.52
C TYR A 261 -12.83 -3.62 -12.33
N ILE A 262 -12.08 -3.21 -11.31
CA ILE A 262 -11.90 -3.98 -10.09
C ILE A 262 -13.15 -3.85 -9.22
N TYR A 263 -13.94 -4.92 -9.15
CA TYR A 263 -15.18 -4.99 -8.38
C TYR A 263 -14.95 -5.30 -6.90
N GLN A 264 -13.92 -6.10 -6.59
CA GLN A 264 -13.57 -6.41 -5.21
C GLN A 264 -12.09 -6.80 -5.07
N LEU A 265 -11.50 -6.41 -3.96
CA LEU A 265 -10.17 -6.82 -3.51
C LEU A 265 -10.28 -7.63 -2.22
N SER A 266 -9.45 -8.66 -2.10
CA SER A 266 -9.20 -9.34 -0.83
C SER A 266 -7.70 -9.51 -0.62
N VAL A 267 -7.22 -9.15 0.57
CA VAL A 267 -5.80 -9.20 0.91
C VAL A 267 -5.52 -10.56 1.52
N TYR A 268 -4.57 -11.30 0.95
CA TYR A 268 -4.13 -12.56 1.53
C TYR A 268 -3.24 -12.28 2.75
N LYS A 269 -3.66 -12.77 3.92
CA LYS A 269 -3.02 -12.54 5.23
C LYS A 269 -2.00 -13.63 5.59
N GLY A 270 -1.83 -14.63 4.74
CA GLY A 270 -0.99 -15.78 4.99
C GLY A 270 -1.76 -16.96 5.60
N ARG A 271 -1.15 -18.15 5.55
CA ARG A 271 -1.79 -19.43 5.89
C ARG A 271 -2.41 -19.49 7.29
N GLN A 272 -1.85 -18.76 8.26
CA GLN A 272 -2.39 -18.71 9.63
C GLN A 272 -3.78 -18.06 9.69
N TYR A 273 -4.02 -17.03 8.87
CA TYR A 273 -5.24 -16.22 8.92
C TYR A 273 -6.22 -16.55 7.79
N ASP A 274 -5.73 -17.13 6.70
CA ASP A 274 -6.50 -17.62 5.56
C ASP A 274 -6.12 -19.09 5.31
N PRO A 275 -6.57 -20.03 6.16
CA PRO A 275 -6.25 -21.44 5.99
C PRO A 275 -6.88 -21.96 4.69
N THR A 276 -6.10 -22.71 3.93
CA THR A 276 -6.63 -23.41 2.75
C THR A 276 -7.72 -24.39 3.20
N PRO A 277 -8.92 -24.34 2.61
CA PRO A 277 -9.91 -25.39 2.83
C PRO A 277 -9.27 -26.75 2.52
N GLN A 278 -9.42 -27.72 3.42
CA GLN A 278 -8.91 -29.07 3.21
C GLN A 278 -9.47 -29.62 1.88
N GLY A 279 -8.61 -29.76 0.86
CA GLY A 279 -8.96 -30.39 -0.42
C GLY A 279 -9.05 -29.49 -1.67
N MET A 280 -8.64 -28.21 -1.64
CA MET A 280 -8.52 -27.41 -2.89
C MET A 280 -7.18 -26.67 -2.95
N LEU A 281 -6.43 -26.90 -4.03
CA LEU A 281 -5.11 -26.32 -4.29
C LEU A 281 -5.18 -24.79 -4.47
N GLN A 282 -4.17 -24.09 -3.97
CA GLN A 282 -3.68 -22.85 -4.59
C GLN A 282 -2.23 -23.08 -5.02
N GLY A 283 -1.99 -23.02 -6.32
CA GLY A 283 -0.65 -23.02 -6.94
C GLY A 283 0.09 -24.36 -6.86
N ALA A 284 -0.18 -25.24 -7.81
CA ALA A 284 0.82 -26.22 -8.25
C ALA A 284 1.76 -25.57 -9.26
#